data_AF-A0A2E9F9X1-F1
#
_entry.id   AF-A0A2E9F9X1-F1
#
_cell.length_a   1.000
_cell.length_b   1.000
_cell.length_c   1.000
_cell.angle_alpha   90.00
_cell.angle_beta   90.00
_cell.angle_gamma   90.00
#
_symmetry.space_group_name_H-M   'P 1'
#
loop_
_entity.id
_entity.type
_entity.pdbx_description
1 polymer ?
#
loop_
_entity_poly.entity_id
_entity_poly.type
_entity_poly.pdbx_seq_one_letter_code
_entity_poly.pdbx_strand_id
1 'polypeptide(L)'
;KNSVYQSQTGPVFKNPVHAPVVPIATDMVTVSVQVFDSDGISSVMLYYKPDRVAQSSSSIRTESLFSVTSSTYQEVPMVLDTKKKDGYYHYQAQIPAHSASQTVAFYVQAIDKAGITGTWPKDIRSPGLYRVERNRDRVKPELPSYRIVMQGDDVREIENRPSLSNQMMNATFIFNETDIYYQVGCRWTGSPYRRGRGGSPSGYKIRFHADQKLNGVQQMARFDRNDNSPEGYYNERLSYYLLRKMQLPSSQQEWITVRFNSDQGHPVWEDILPPNSRFLSIFYPEDAGEQLFEVSSRFDFRGDFGDTGNFESRGADFQWLGSEDANLYRWNYQPRSRENEEDFDNLFDLLKVMNYAPDDQYEEVMEKHINVEQWMRMLATRVVVGDWDFIGNRSGQNAYLYRPSKSKRWELLSWDNEWGYGRANMSVWASSPIIQRFQRSPKHQHLYFGFMREMMNKYFNVDYLRTRLQHYHRITGGTSPENLVTFIQDRTIYLNQVIPQAKPEITHIQRNADLLILQGTAPVETKSVQIAQAGESEIEYEPQWTGATEWKLALLHTVKPTHLKFLDYDGQLIGAEHKLDQ
;
A
#
# COMPACT_ATOMS: atom_id res chain seq x y z
N LYS A 1 -4.49 31.18 10.56
CA LYS A 1 -4.86 32.07 11.71
C LYS A 1 -5.58 31.20 12.73
N ASN A 2 -4.89 30.67 13.75
CA ASN A 2 -5.41 29.58 14.60
C ASN A 2 -5.56 29.94 16.09
N SER A 3 -6.03 31.14 16.39
CA SER A 3 -6.78 31.42 17.62
C SER A 3 -7.51 32.74 17.48
N VAL A 4 -8.81 32.73 17.81
CA VAL A 4 -9.58 33.94 18.11
C VAL A 4 -9.69 33.95 19.63
N TYR A 5 -9.24 35.03 20.28
CA TYR A 5 -9.46 35.20 21.72
C TYR A 5 -10.97 35.28 21.97
N GLN A 6 -11.48 34.38 22.81
CA GLN A 6 -12.87 34.37 23.23
C GLN A 6 -12.90 34.54 24.74
N SER A 7 -13.63 35.54 25.23
CA SER A 7 -13.64 35.94 26.65
C SER A 7 -14.28 34.88 27.57
N GLN A 8 -15.08 33.97 27.00
CA GLN A 8 -15.65 32.81 27.68
C GLN A 8 -15.52 31.59 26.78
N THR A 9 -14.85 30.55 27.29
CA THR A 9 -14.81 29.23 26.67
C THR A 9 -15.78 28.35 27.45
N GLY A 10 -16.82 27.84 26.80
CA GLY A 10 -17.74 26.90 27.45
C GLY A 10 -17.08 25.56 27.80
N PRO A 11 -17.86 24.61 28.34
CA PRO A 11 -17.34 23.36 28.88
C PRO A 11 -16.44 22.57 27.91
N VAL A 12 -15.32 22.09 28.44
CA VAL A 12 -14.32 21.29 27.71
C VAL A 12 -14.34 19.84 28.21
N PHE A 13 -14.31 18.89 27.26
CA PHE A 13 -14.44 17.47 27.52
C PHE A 13 -13.11 16.73 27.25
N LYS A 14 -12.82 15.71 28.07
CA LYS A 14 -11.67 14.82 27.91
C LYS A 14 -12.04 13.38 28.22
N ASN A 15 -11.28 12.46 27.60
CA ASN A 15 -11.33 11.01 27.84
C ASN A 15 -12.75 10.40 27.91
N PRO A 16 -13.65 10.73 26.97
CA PRO A 16 -14.95 10.08 26.90
C PRO A 16 -14.80 8.62 26.52
N VAL A 17 -15.51 7.73 27.22
CA VAL A 17 -15.41 6.28 27.01
C VAL A 17 -16.71 5.59 27.41
N HIS A 18 -17.02 4.47 26.76
CA HIS A 18 -18.10 3.57 27.17
C HIS A 18 -17.52 2.25 27.69
N ALA A 19 -18.23 1.62 28.63
CA ALA A 19 -17.90 0.29 29.15
C ALA A 19 -19.17 -0.54 29.36
N PRO A 20 -19.15 -1.85 29.05
CA PRO A 20 -18.04 -2.61 28.48
C PRO A 20 -17.73 -2.21 27.02
N VAL A 21 -16.49 -2.40 26.58
CA VAL A 21 -16.02 -2.07 25.20
C VAL A 21 -16.81 -2.82 24.13
N VAL A 22 -17.19 -4.07 24.44
CA VAL A 22 -18.03 -4.92 23.59
C VAL A 22 -19.25 -5.33 24.41
N PRO A 23 -20.33 -4.53 24.39
CA PRO A 23 -21.54 -4.86 25.13
C PRO A 23 -22.32 -5.99 24.46
N ILE A 24 -22.99 -6.82 25.26
CA ILE A 24 -23.98 -7.82 24.84
C ILE A 24 -25.37 -7.44 25.35
N ALA A 25 -26.40 -8.14 24.91
CA ALA A 25 -27.80 -7.74 25.14
C ALA A 25 -28.25 -7.66 26.62
N THR A 26 -27.48 -8.24 27.54
CA THR A 26 -27.74 -8.17 28.99
C THR A 26 -27.01 -7.03 29.70
N ASP A 27 -26.06 -6.38 29.02
CA ASP A 27 -25.23 -5.35 29.64
C ASP A 27 -25.96 -4.00 29.65
N MET A 28 -25.88 -3.30 30.78
CA MET A 28 -26.00 -1.85 30.80
C MET A 28 -24.65 -1.24 30.39
N VAL A 29 -24.69 -0.12 29.67
CA VAL A 29 -23.47 0.55 29.18
C VAL A 29 -23.23 1.82 29.99
N THR A 30 -22.11 1.88 30.69
CA THR A 30 -21.69 3.10 31.39
C THR A 30 -20.92 3.99 30.43
N VAL A 31 -21.33 5.24 30.28
CA VAL A 31 -20.59 6.28 29.58
C VAL A 31 -19.97 7.20 30.61
N SER A 32 -18.67 7.43 30.50
CA SER A 32 -17.89 8.28 31.40
C SER A 32 -17.17 9.37 30.62
N VAL A 33 -17.02 10.56 31.21
CA VAL A 33 -16.30 11.69 30.62
C VAL A 33 -15.74 12.63 31.68
N GLN A 34 -14.64 13.30 31.36
CA GLN A 34 -14.05 14.36 32.19
C GLN A 34 -14.47 15.73 31.64
N VAL A 35 -15.02 16.60 32.50
CA VAL A 35 -15.52 17.93 32.11
C VAL A 35 -14.84 19.02 32.93
N PHE A 36 -14.38 20.07 32.26
CA PHE A 36 -13.80 21.27 32.88
C PHE A 36 -14.48 22.52 32.34
N ASP A 37 -14.71 23.47 33.24
CA ASP A 37 -15.06 24.84 32.92
C ASP A 37 -14.53 25.76 34.04
N SER A 38 -14.09 26.97 33.69
CA SER A 38 -13.58 27.95 34.65
C SER A 38 -14.66 28.52 35.56
N ASP A 39 -15.88 28.68 35.05
CA ASP A 39 -17.04 29.17 35.81
C ASP A 39 -17.69 28.05 36.63
N GLY A 40 -17.25 26.81 36.40
CA GLY A 40 -17.75 25.60 37.04
C GLY A 40 -18.93 25.00 36.31
N ILE A 41 -19.18 23.72 36.55
CA ILE A 41 -20.21 22.95 35.84
C ILE A 41 -21.53 23.01 36.61
N SER A 42 -22.61 23.35 35.91
CA SER A 42 -23.99 23.36 36.43
C SER A 42 -24.66 22.00 36.23
N SER A 43 -24.63 21.46 35.01
CA SER A 43 -25.21 20.16 34.68
C SER A 43 -24.46 19.44 33.57
N VAL A 44 -24.55 18.10 33.56
CA VAL A 44 -24.01 17.25 32.50
C VAL A 44 -25.05 16.19 32.13
N MET A 45 -25.51 16.18 30.88
CA MET A 45 -26.46 15.22 30.33
C MET A 45 -25.80 14.32 29.30
N LEU A 46 -26.11 13.02 29.39
CA LEU A 46 -25.86 12.05 28.34
C LEU A 46 -27.09 11.95 27.45
N TYR A 47 -26.89 12.03 26.15
CA TYR A 47 -27.91 11.79 25.14
C TYR A 47 -27.56 10.52 24.39
N TYR A 48 -28.49 9.57 24.26
CA TYR A 48 -28.27 8.36 23.45
C TYR A 48 -29.45 8.01 22.55
N LYS A 49 -29.16 7.30 21.46
CA LYS A 49 -30.14 6.94 20.43
C LYS A 49 -29.78 5.59 19.79
N PRO A 50 -30.51 4.51 20.11
CA PRO A 50 -30.30 3.23 19.45
C PRO A 50 -30.85 3.22 18.02
N ASP A 51 -30.25 2.40 17.17
CA ASP A 51 -30.89 1.90 15.95
C ASP A 51 -32.23 1.22 16.30
N ARG A 52 -33.17 1.18 15.36
CA ARG A 52 -34.41 0.42 15.54
C ARG A 52 -34.07 -1.07 15.63
N VAL A 53 -34.83 -1.81 16.44
CA VAL A 53 -34.70 -3.28 16.50
C VAL A 53 -34.99 -3.84 15.11
N ALA A 54 -34.06 -4.61 14.55
CA ALA A 54 -34.26 -5.28 13.26
C ALA A 54 -35.47 -6.20 13.37
N GLN A 55 -36.52 -5.97 12.56
CA GLN A 55 -37.65 -6.88 12.51
C GLN A 55 -37.20 -8.18 11.85
N SER A 56 -37.39 -9.30 12.55
CA SER A 56 -37.20 -10.65 12.01
C SER A 56 -38.25 -10.93 10.94
N SER A 57 -38.00 -10.51 9.70
CA SER A 57 -38.68 -11.07 8.55
C SER A 57 -37.68 -11.31 7.43
N SER A 58 -37.41 -12.59 7.23
CA SER A 58 -36.95 -13.17 5.99
C SER A 58 -37.74 -12.64 4.79
N SER A 59 -37.03 -12.53 3.66
CA SER A 59 -37.53 -12.55 2.28
C SER A 59 -38.22 -11.33 1.66
N ILE A 60 -38.03 -10.09 2.15
CA ILE A 60 -38.21 -8.90 1.30
C ILE A 60 -37.15 -7.86 1.66
N ARG A 61 -36.17 -7.61 0.75
CA ARG A 61 -35.41 -6.35 0.74
C ARG A 61 -36.35 -5.25 0.23
N THR A 62 -37.41 -4.97 0.96
CA THR A 62 -38.14 -3.73 0.74
C THR A 62 -37.25 -2.67 1.35
N GLU A 63 -36.57 -1.92 0.48
CA GLU A 63 -35.88 -0.69 0.86
C GLU A 63 -36.88 0.19 1.59
N SER A 64 -36.88 0.09 2.92
CA SER A 64 -37.63 1.04 3.74
C SER A 64 -37.00 2.40 3.48
N LEU A 65 -37.74 3.28 2.79
CA LEU A 65 -37.38 4.69 2.62
C LEU A 65 -37.30 5.44 3.97
N PHE A 66 -37.78 4.83 5.06
CA PHE A 66 -37.71 5.38 6.41
C PHE A 66 -36.37 5.04 7.08
N SER A 67 -35.84 6.02 7.84
CA SER A 67 -34.67 5.85 8.70
C SER A 67 -34.78 4.60 9.57
N VAL A 68 -33.69 3.80 9.63
CA VAL A 68 -33.59 2.65 10.54
C VAL A 68 -33.10 3.07 11.92
N THR A 69 -32.83 4.35 12.14
CA THR A 69 -32.49 4.89 13.45
C THR A 69 -33.74 5.29 14.21
N SER A 70 -33.70 5.24 15.54
CA SER A 70 -34.72 5.93 16.34
C SER A 70 -34.71 7.43 15.99
N SER A 71 -35.87 8.08 16.01
CA SER A 71 -36.00 9.49 15.62
C SER A 71 -35.53 10.46 16.70
N THR A 72 -35.42 10.04 17.96
CA THR A 72 -35.22 10.95 19.09
C THR A 72 -34.16 10.41 20.04
N TYR A 73 -33.27 11.30 20.49
CA TYR A 73 -32.34 11.01 21.59
C TYR A 73 -33.09 10.91 22.91
N GLN A 74 -32.71 9.94 23.73
CA GLN A 74 -33.10 9.82 25.13
C GLN A 74 -32.05 10.52 26.00
N GLU A 75 -32.49 11.12 27.10
CA GLU A 75 -31.63 11.94 27.98
C GLU A 75 -31.47 11.27 29.34
N VAL A 76 -30.23 11.24 29.85
CA VAL A 76 -29.90 10.68 31.16
C VAL A 76 -28.97 11.64 31.88
N PRO A 77 -29.30 12.05 33.13
CA PRO A 77 -28.38 12.84 33.93
C PRO A 77 -27.12 12.09 34.25
N MET A 78 -25.97 12.70 33.96
CA MET A 78 -24.69 12.18 34.39
C MET A 78 -24.43 12.59 35.83
N VAL A 79 -24.09 11.61 36.66
CA VAL A 79 -23.78 11.80 38.07
C VAL A 79 -22.28 12.04 38.21
N LEU A 80 -21.91 12.99 39.08
CA LEU A 80 -20.52 13.20 39.46
C LEU A 80 -19.99 11.96 40.19
N ASP A 81 -19.02 11.29 39.61
CA ASP A 81 -18.43 10.06 40.14
C ASP A 81 -17.29 10.35 41.12
N THR A 82 -16.31 11.16 40.70
CA THR A 82 -15.17 11.57 41.54
C THR A 82 -14.95 13.09 41.52
N LYS A 83 -14.38 13.60 42.63
CA LYS A 83 -14.06 15.03 42.76
C LYS A 83 -12.95 15.46 41.77
N LYS A 84 -12.89 16.77 41.51
CA LYS A 84 -11.95 17.44 40.60
C LYS A 84 -10.53 16.86 40.70
N LYS A 85 -10.00 16.35 39.57
CA LYS A 85 -8.60 15.90 39.41
C LYS A 85 -7.99 16.59 38.19
N ASP A 86 -6.82 17.19 38.34
CA ASP A 86 -6.11 17.94 37.29
C ASP A 86 -6.97 19.01 36.59
N GLY A 87 -7.91 19.61 37.34
CA GLY A 87 -8.86 20.58 36.80
C GLY A 87 -10.21 19.99 36.37
N TYR A 88 -10.31 18.71 36.07
CA TYR A 88 -11.52 18.10 35.49
C TYR A 88 -12.37 17.35 36.52
N TYR A 89 -13.69 17.43 36.37
CA TYR A 89 -14.67 16.62 37.11
C TYR A 89 -15.04 15.37 36.31
N HIS A 90 -15.13 14.21 36.96
CA HIS A 90 -15.51 12.96 36.31
C HIS A 90 -17.01 12.71 36.44
N TYR A 91 -17.70 12.55 35.31
CA TYR A 91 -19.13 12.29 35.25
C TYR A 91 -19.40 10.93 34.60
N GLN A 92 -20.43 10.23 35.07
CA GLN A 92 -20.87 8.96 34.49
C GLN A 92 -22.40 8.86 34.41
N ALA A 93 -22.91 8.15 33.40
CA ALA A 93 -24.31 7.75 33.29
C ALA A 93 -24.41 6.34 32.71
N GLN A 94 -25.51 5.65 33.00
CA GLN A 94 -25.79 4.32 32.47
C GLN A 94 -26.88 4.38 31.41
N ILE A 95 -26.59 3.80 30.25
CA ILE A 95 -27.55 3.51 29.19
C ILE A 95 -28.12 2.11 29.47
N PRO A 96 -29.47 1.94 29.51
CA PRO A 96 -30.10 0.65 29.70
C PRO A 96 -29.70 -0.38 28.62
N ALA A 97 -29.91 -1.66 28.92
CA ALA A 97 -29.63 -2.73 27.98
C ALA A 97 -30.47 -2.62 26.70
N HIS A 98 -29.83 -2.92 25.56
CA HIS A 98 -30.44 -2.93 24.23
C HIS A 98 -30.30 -4.31 23.58
N SER A 99 -31.09 -4.59 22.53
CA SER A 99 -31.04 -5.87 21.82
C SER A 99 -29.75 -5.99 21.00
N ALA A 100 -29.28 -7.24 20.83
CA ALA A 100 -28.14 -7.52 19.98
C ALA A 100 -28.34 -7.00 18.54
N SER A 101 -27.24 -6.64 17.88
CA SER A 101 -27.18 -6.03 16.56
C SER A 101 -27.72 -4.60 16.45
N GLN A 102 -28.05 -3.94 17.57
CA GLN A 102 -28.31 -2.50 17.59
C GLN A 102 -26.99 -1.73 17.76
N THR A 103 -26.74 -0.73 16.91
CA THR A 103 -25.76 0.32 17.19
C THR A 103 -26.44 1.43 17.99
N VAL A 104 -25.76 1.98 18.98
CA VAL A 104 -26.24 3.10 19.81
C VAL A 104 -25.32 4.29 19.61
N ALA A 105 -25.89 5.40 19.16
CA ALA A 105 -25.23 6.69 19.08
C ALA A 105 -25.37 7.44 20.40
N PHE A 106 -24.33 8.14 20.85
CA PHE A 106 -24.39 8.97 22.04
C PHE A 106 -23.51 10.22 21.95
N TYR A 107 -23.91 11.26 22.69
CA TYR A 107 -23.11 12.46 22.92
C TYR A 107 -23.39 12.98 24.34
N VAL A 108 -22.49 13.79 24.87
CA VAL A 108 -22.60 14.45 26.16
C VAL A 108 -22.73 15.95 25.96
N GLN A 109 -23.62 16.58 26.71
CA GLN A 109 -23.74 18.02 26.82
C GLN A 109 -23.45 18.45 28.25
N ALA A 110 -22.72 19.55 28.42
CA ALA A 110 -22.55 20.20 29.70
C ALA A 110 -22.96 21.68 29.60
N ILE A 111 -23.50 22.19 30.70
CA ILE A 111 -23.83 23.60 30.87
C ILE A 111 -23.02 24.12 32.05
N ASP A 112 -22.28 25.21 31.86
CA ASP A 112 -21.53 25.86 32.94
C ASP A 112 -22.46 26.69 33.86
N LYS A 113 -21.89 27.33 34.90
CA LYS A 113 -22.66 28.20 35.80
C LYS A 113 -23.05 29.56 35.18
N ALA A 114 -22.44 29.95 34.06
CA ALA A 114 -22.80 31.14 33.30
C ALA A 114 -23.94 30.85 32.28
N GLY A 115 -24.31 29.58 32.09
CA GLY A 115 -25.34 29.13 31.15
C GLY A 115 -24.81 28.81 29.75
N ILE A 116 -23.49 28.74 29.53
CA ILE A 116 -22.90 28.35 28.24
C ILE A 116 -22.92 26.84 28.09
N THR A 117 -23.34 26.39 26.91
CA THR A 117 -23.42 24.98 26.54
C THR A 117 -22.20 24.53 25.76
N GLY A 118 -21.65 23.37 26.10
CA GLY A 118 -20.65 22.64 25.31
C GLY A 118 -21.08 21.20 25.09
N THR A 119 -20.60 20.57 24.01
CA THR A 119 -20.84 19.15 23.72
C THR A 119 -19.57 18.38 23.42
N TRP A 120 -19.56 17.10 23.79
CA TRP A 120 -18.72 16.09 23.17
C TRP A 120 -19.58 15.02 22.50
N PRO A 121 -19.37 14.72 21.22
CA PRO A 121 -18.52 15.43 20.28
C PRO A 121 -18.89 16.90 20.05
N LYS A 122 -17.95 17.71 19.55
CA LYS A 122 -18.24 19.11 19.18
C LYS A 122 -19.23 19.18 18.00
N ASP A 123 -19.13 18.23 17.07
CA ASP A 123 -20.13 18.05 16.02
C ASP A 123 -20.99 16.83 16.34
N ILE A 124 -22.19 17.07 16.88
CA ILE A 124 -23.12 16.00 17.28
C ILE A 124 -23.67 15.20 16.09
N ARG A 125 -23.41 15.60 14.84
CA ARG A 125 -23.70 14.80 13.64
C ARG A 125 -22.75 13.62 13.49
N SER A 126 -21.62 13.63 14.21
CA SER A 126 -20.69 12.51 14.32
C SER A 126 -20.62 12.05 15.78
N PRO A 127 -21.68 11.42 16.32
CA PRO A 127 -21.72 10.99 17.72
C PRO A 127 -20.74 9.84 17.99
N GLY A 128 -20.45 9.59 19.26
CA GLY A 128 -19.79 8.35 19.68
C GLY A 128 -20.73 7.16 19.42
N LEU A 129 -20.19 6.02 19.01
CA LEU A 129 -20.98 4.83 18.69
C LEU A 129 -20.49 3.63 19.49
N TYR A 130 -21.41 2.79 19.95
CA TYR A 130 -21.12 1.42 20.36
C TYR A 130 -22.15 0.47 19.75
N ARG A 131 -21.83 -0.81 19.68
CA ARG A 131 -22.73 -1.82 19.14
C ARG A 131 -22.91 -2.96 20.11
N VAL A 132 -24.17 -3.35 20.32
CA VAL A 132 -24.52 -4.51 21.13
C VAL A 132 -24.31 -5.77 20.30
N GLU A 133 -23.37 -6.61 20.72
CA GLU A 133 -23.03 -7.86 20.06
C GLU A 133 -23.86 -9.03 20.59
N ARG A 134 -23.91 -10.12 19.82
CA ARG A 134 -24.56 -11.37 20.24
C ARG A 134 -23.76 -12.10 21.33
N ASN A 135 -22.43 -12.05 21.23
CA ASN A 135 -21.48 -12.62 22.16
C ASN A 135 -20.16 -11.84 22.06
N ARG A 136 -19.18 -12.20 22.90
CA ARG A 136 -17.83 -11.59 22.91
C ARG A 136 -16.78 -12.48 22.25
N ASP A 137 -17.19 -13.46 21.45
CA ASP A 137 -16.27 -14.43 20.86
C ASP A 137 -15.39 -13.77 19.82
N ARG A 138 -14.09 -14.09 19.87
CA ARG A 138 -13.08 -13.63 18.92
C ARG A 138 -12.75 -14.75 17.93
N VAL A 139 -12.83 -14.43 16.65
CA VAL A 139 -12.28 -15.27 15.58
C VAL A 139 -10.77 -15.00 15.49
N LYS A 140 -9.97 -16.06 15.38
CA LYS A 140 -8.49 -15.98 15.30
C LYS A 140 -7.91 -15.03 16.38
N PRO A 141 -8.13 -15.29 17.68
CA PRO A 141 -7.74 -14.39 18.77
C PRO A 141 -6.23 -14.12 18.84
N GLU A 142 -5.42 -14.95 18.18
CA GLU A 142 -3.98 -14.76 17.96
C GLU A 142 -3.63 -13.59 17.02
N LEU A 143 -4.60 -13.12 16.22
CA LEU A 143 -4.44 -11.96 15.33
C LEU A 143 -5.05 -10.70 15.97
N PRO A 144 -4.53 -9.51 15.63
CA PRO A 144 -5.18 -8.26 16.00
C PRO A 144 -6.61 -8.18 15.48
N SER A 145 -7.49 -7.51 16.22
CA SER A 145 -8.90 -7.35 15.86
C SER A 145 -9.25 -5.91 15.57
N TYR A 146 -9.87 -5.67 14.42
CA TYR A 146 -10.27 -4.37 13.90
C TYR A 146 -11.79 -4.36 13.80
N ARG A 147 -12.46 -3.70 14.74
CA ARG A 147 -13.91 -3.56 14.74
C ARG A 147 -14.31 -2.18 14.27
N ILE A 148 -15.22 -2.13 13.31
CA ILE A 148 -15.82 -0.91 12.76
C ILE A 148 -17.29 -0.90 13.17
N VAL A 149 -17.69 0.14 13.89
CA VAL A 149 -19.06 0.38 14.31
C VAL A 149 -19.58 1.62 13.58
N MET A 150 -20.70 1.46 12.88
CA MET A 150 -21.42 2.53 12.20
C MET A 150 -22.91 2.46 12.53
N GLN A 151 -23.59 3.59 12.46
CA GLN A 151 -25.04 3.63 12.65
C GLN A 151 -25.75 3.03 11.42
N GLY A 152 -26.92 2.40 11.60
CA GLY A 152 -27.60 1.73 10.49
C GLY A 152 -27.95 2.63 9.30
N ASP A 153 -28.23 3.92 9.53
CA ASP A 153 -28.42 4.92 8.46
C ASP A 153 -27.12 5.18 7.69
N ASP A 154 -25.98 5.27 8.38
CA ASP A 154 -24.69 5.46 7.74
C ASP A 154 -24.26 4.23 6.92
N VAL A 155 -24.62 3.02 7.36
CA VAL A 155 -24.40 1.80 6.57
C VAL A 155 -25.24 1.82 5.29
N ARG A 156 -26.52 2.22 5.36
CA ARG A 156 -27.32 2.32 4.13
C ARG A 156 -26.78 3.39 3.19
N GLU A 157 -26.30 4.51 3.70
CA GLU A 157 -25.68 5.53 2.87
C GLU A 157 -24.36 5.03 2.25
N ILE A 158 -23.48 4.35 3.00
CA ILE A 158 -22.23 3.82 2.42
C ILE A 158 -22.49 2.80 1.30
N GLU A 159 -23.58 2.02 1.42
CA GLU A 159 -24.00 1.00 0.47
C GLU A 159 -24.70 1.55 -0.77
N ASN A 160 -25.46 2.65 -0.65
CA ASN A 160 -26.32 3.17 -1.73
C ASN A 160 -25.78 4.44 -2.42
N ARG A 161 -24.81 5.13 -1.82
CA ARG A 161 -24.14 6.29 -2.46
C ARG A 161 -23.40 5.87 -3.73
N PRO A 162 -23.01 6.82 -4.60
CA PRO A 162 -22.15 6.52 -5.75
C PRO A 162 -20.93 5.69 -5.31
N SER A 163 -20.74 4.50 -5.91
CA SER A 163 -19.83 3.46 -5.38
C SER A 163 -18.37 3.91 -5.22
N LEU A 164 -17.95 4.90 -6.04
CA LEU A 164 -16.61 5.48 -6.04
C LEU A 164 -16.44 6.67 -5.11
N SER A 165 -17.49 7.04 -4.36
CA SER A 165 -17.40 8.08 -3.34
C SER A 165 -16.26 7.78 -2.37
N ASN A 166 -15.40 8.78 -2.18
CA ASN A 166 -14.32 8.77 -1.20
C ASN A 166 -14.68 9.59 0.05
N GLN A 167 -15.94 9.99 0.20
CA GLN A 167 -16.42 10.67 1.40
C GLN A 167 -16.27 9.74 2.60
N MET A 168 -15.66 10.25 3.66
CA MET A 168 -15.56 9.54 4.94
C MET A 168 -16.87 9.69 5.71
N MET A 169 -17.27 8.62 6.36
CA MET A 169 -18.45 8.56 7.23
C MET A 169 -18.04 8.37 8.68
N ASN A 170 -18.88 8.83 9.61
CA ASN A 170 -18.62 8.65 11.03
C ASN A 170 -18.60 7.16 11.39
N ALA A 171 -17.58 6.77 12.16
CA ALA A 171 -17.49 5.44 12.72
C ALA A 171 -16.83 5.49 14.11
N THR A 172 -17.04 4.43 14.88
CA THR A 172 -16.17 4.09 16.00
C THR A 172 -15.32 2.89 15.61
N PHE A 173 -14.01 3.00 15.79
CA PHE A 173 -13.07 1.92 15.57
C PHE A 173 -12.59 1.37 16.91
N ILE A 174 -12.60 0.05 17.06
CA ILE A 174 -12.11 -0.62 18.27
C ILE A 174 -10.97 -1.55 17.88
N PHE A 175 -9.79 -1.30 18.44
CA PHE A 175 -8.60 -2.13 18.27
C PHE A 175 -8.52 -3.16 19.39
N ASN A 176 -8.30 -4.42 19.03
CA ASN A 176 -8.13 -5.56 19.94
C ASN A 176 -9.25 -5.75 20.97
N GLU A 177 -10.45 -5.23 20.67
CA GLU A 177 -11.59 -5.25 21.60
C GLU A 177 -11.28 -4.53 22.93
N THR A 178 -10.31 -3.61 22.93
CA THR A 178 -9.85 -2.85 24.11
C THR A 178 -9.83 -1.35 23.86
N ASP A 179 -9.17 -0.90 22.78
CA ASP A 179 -8.89 0.52 22.58
C ASP A 179 -9.93 1.13 21.63
N ILE A 180 -10.66 2.14 22.12
CA ILE A 180 -11.78 2.75 21.39
C ILE A 180 -11.37 4.09 20.79
N TYR A 181 -11.62 4.25 19.50
CA TYR A 181 -11.41 5.47 18.73
C TYR A 181 -12.77 5.92 18.18
N TYR A 182 -13.38 6.93 18.82
CA TYR A 182 -14.62 7.53 18.35
C TYR A 182 -14.36 8.51 17.20
N GLN A 183 -15.41 8.83 16.45
CA GLN A 183 -15.39 9.90 15.43
C GLN A 183 -14.33 9.72 14.35
N VAL A 184 -13.89 8.48 14.11
CA VAL A 184 -12.97 8.19 13.03
C VAL A 184 -13.72 8.22 11.70
N GLY A 185 -13.02 8.59 10.64
CA GLY A 185 -13.57 8.54 9.29
C GLY A 185 -13.45 7.15 8.70
N CYS A 186 -14.56 6.53 8.30
CA CYS A 186 -14.58 5.26 7.59
C CYS A 186 -14.99 5.47 6.12
N ARG A 187 -14.30 4.79 5.19
CA ARG A 187 -14.77 4.64 3.82
C ARG A 187 -14.32 3.32 3.21
N TRP A 188 -15.01 2.92 2.16
CA TRP A 188 -14.60 1.83 1.27
C TRP A 188 -13.33 2.16 0.47
N THR A 189 -12.56 1.12 0.16
CA THR A 189 -11.44 1.12 -0.78
C THR A 189 -11.77 0.29 -2.03
N GLY A 190 -10.95 0.45 -3.07
CA GLY A 190 -11.07 -0.27 -4.34
C GLY A 190 -11.26 0.65 -5.54
N SER A 191 -10.80 0.18 -6.69
CA SER A 191 -10.90 0.84 -7.99
C SER A 191 -12.30 0.65 -8.62
N PRO A 192 -12.58 1.29 -9.78
CA PRO A 192 -13.79 1.05 -10.56
C PRO A 192 -14.01 -0.40 -10.97
N TYR A 193 -12.96 -1.19 -11.13
CA TYR A 193 -13.09 -2.63 -11.38
C TYR A 193 -13.80 -3.37 -10.25
N ARG A 194 -13.60 -2.93 -9.00
CA ARG A 194 -14.17 -3.57 -7.82
C ARG A 194 -15.46 -2.91 -7.35
N ARG A 195 -15.46 -1.59 -7.17
CA ARG A 195 -16.61 -0.85 -6.65
C ARG A 195 -17.60 -0.45 -7.74
N GLY A 196 -17.09 -0.12 -8.94
CA GLY A 196 -17.88 0.48 -10.02
C GLY A 196 -18.99 -0.42 -10.57
N ARG A 197 -18.71 -1.72 -10.73
CA ARG A 197 -19.62 -2.69 -11.39
C ARG A 197 -20.60 -3.36 -10.42
N GLY A 198 -21.15 -2.59 -9.47
CA GLY A 198 -22.07 -3.10 -8.43
C GLY A 198 -21.41 -4.03 -7.41
N GLY A 199 -20.08 -3.99 -7.30
CA GLY A 199 -19.32 -4.90 -6.45
C GLY A 199 -19.11 -4.39 -5.02
N SER A 200 -18.73 -5.30 -4.14
CA SER A 200 -18.36 -5.02 -2.75
C SER A 200 -16.96 -4.38 -2.66
N PRO A 201 -16.66 -3.57 -1.62
CA PRO A 201 -15.39 -2.87 -1.51
C PRO A 201 -14.19 -3.82 -1.43
N SER A 202 -12.99 -3.37 -1.82
CA SER A 202 -11.77 -4.14 -1.58
C SER A 202 -11.44 -4.24 -0.10
N GLY A 203 -11.77 -3.19 0.62
CA GLY A 203 -11.79 -3.16 2.04
C GLY A 203 -12.13 -1.78 2.58
N TYR A 204 -11.44 -1.37 3.64
CA TYR A 204 -11.74 -0.13 4.35
C TYR A 204 -10.51 0.72 4.59
N LYS A 205 -10.76 2.03 4.68
CA LYS A 205 -9.80 3.01 5.17
C LYS A 205 -10.38 3.70 6.40
N ILE A 206 -9.63 3.70 7.50
CA ILE A 206 -9.98 4.38 8.74
C ILE A 206 -9.05 5.57 8.91
N ARG A 207 -9.60 6.78 9.03
CA ARG A 207 -8.85 8.01 9.33
C ARG A 207 -9.03 8.35 10.79
N PHE A 208 -7.93 8.34 11.53
CA PHE A 208 -7.87 8.69 12.94
C PHE A 208 -7.68 10.20 13.13
N HIS A 209 -8.02 10.71 14.31
CA HIS A 209 -7.67 12.07 14.69
C HIS A 209 -6.16 12.23 14.86
N ALA A 210 -5.65 13.46 14.67
CA ALA A 210 -4.22 13.73 14.72
C ALA A 210 -3.58 13.43 16.10
N ASP A 211 -4.38 13.53 17.16
CA ASP A 211 -4.06 13.28 18.57
C ASP A 211 -4.41 11.85 19.05
N GLN A 212 -5.09 11.04 18.22
CA GLN A 212 -5.50 9.67 18.56
C GLN A 212 -5.08 8.69 17.46
N LYS A 213 -3.80 8.69 17.12
CA LYS A 213 -3.23 7.77 16.12
C LYS A 213 -3.26 6.33 16.62
N LEU A 214 -3.63 5.40 15.76
CA LEU A 214 -3.51 3.96 16.06
C LEU A 214 -2.03 3.61 16.30
N ASN A 215 -1.75 2.90 17.40
CA ASN A 215 -0.40 2.56 17.86
C ASN A 215 0.54 3.78 17.96
N GLY A 216 0.00 4.99 18.19
CA GLY A 216 0.75 6.24 18.30
C GLY A 216 1.32 6.80 16.98
N VAL A 217 1.27 6.04 15.88
CA VAL A 217 1.94 6.41 14.62
C VAL A 217 1.02 6.41 13.40
N GLN A 218 -0.07 5.64 13.40
CA GLN A 218 -0.96 5.55 12.24
C GLN A 218 -2.08 6.60 12.30
N GLN A 219 -1.99 7.64 11.47
CA GLN A 219 -3.12 8.56 11.23
C GLN A 219 -4.20 7.93 10.34
N MET A 220 -3.88 6.85 9.66
CA MET A 220 -4.77 6.19 8.73
C MET A 220 -4.41 4.71 8.60
N ALA A 221 -5.37 3.83 8.88
CA ALA A 221 -5.26 2.40 8.60
C ALA A 221 -5.93 2.10 7.25
N ARG A 222 -5.33 1.22 6.45
CA ARG A 222 -5.90 0.74 5.20
C ARG A 222 -5.77 -0.77 5.19
N PHE A 223 -6.89 -1.45 5.11
CA PHE A 223 -6.90 -2.90 5.06
C PHE A 223 -7.83 -3.40 3.97
N ASP A 224 -7.36 -4.41 3.26
CA ASP A 224 -8.02 -5.01 2.12
C ASP A 224 -8.25 -6.50 2.39
N ARG A 225 -9.33 -7.05 1.81
CA ARG A 225 -9.69 -8.49 1.91
C ARG A 225 -8.69 -9.41 1.23
N ASN A 226 -7.91 -8.85 0.31
CA ASN A 226 -6.93 -9.55 -0.51
C ASN A 226 -7.51 -10.79 -1.23
N ASP A 227 -8.75 -10.72 -1.69
CA ASP A 227 -9.52 -11.76 -2.38
C ASP A 227 -9.74 -11.44 -3.87
N ASN A 228 -9.04 -10.44 -4.39
CA ASN A 228 -9.17 -9.96 -5.77
C ASN A 228 -8.66 -10.98 -6.79
N SER A 229 -7.50 -11.58 -6.53
CA SER A 229 -6.94 -12.59 -7.42
C SER A 229 -7.73 -13.88 -7.26
N PRO A 230 -8.16 -14.51 -8.38
CA PRO A 230 -8.54 -15.91 -8.38
C PRO A 230 -7.44 -16.67 -7.65
N GLU A 231 -7.84 -17.45 -6.66
CA GLU A 231 -6.91 -18.30 -5.94
C GLU A 231 -5.83 -17.57 -5.08
N GLY A 232 -6.02 -16.34 -4.58
CA GLY A 232 -4.91 -15.64 -3.89
C GLY A 232 -5.22 -14.78 -2.67
N TYR A 233 -5.35 -15.35 -1.47
CA TYR A 233 -5.47 -14.58 -0.20
C TYR A 233 -4.14 -14.04 0.35
N TYR A 234 -3.01 -14.53 -0.18
CA TYR A 234 -1.67 -14.21 0.31
C TYR A 234 -0.66 -13.97 -0.82
N ASN A 235 -1.13 -13.85 -2.07
CA ASN A 235 -0.29 -13.56 -3.24
C ASN A 235 0.41 -12.21 -3.09
N GLU A 236 -0.34 -11.19 -2.64
CA GLU A 236 0.20 -9.86 -2.38
C GLU A 236 1.32 -9.91 -1.34
N ARG A 237 1.10 -10.65 -0.24
CA ARG A 237 2.08 -10.82 0.82
C ARG A 237 3.32 -11.59 0.39
N LEU A 238 3.15 -12.61 -0.45
CA LEU A 238 4.27 -13.32 -1.04
C LEU A 238 5.09 -12.40 -1.96
N SER A 239 4.42 -11.55 -2.73
CA SER A 239 5.06 -10.56 -3.59
C SER A 239 5.87 -9.52 -2.80
N TYR A 240 5.30 -8.90 -1.76
CA TYR A 240 6.07 -7.97 -0.92
C TYR A 240 7.20 -8.66 -0.16
N TYR A 241 7.04 -9.93 0.23
CA TYR A 241 8.13 -10.72 0.80
C TYR A 241 9.31 -10.86 -0.18
N LEU A 242 9.03 -11.17 -1.44
CA LEU A 242 10.06 -11.31 -2.48
C LEU A 242 10.70 -9.95 -2.83
N LEU A 243 9.93 -8.86 -2.87
CA LEU A 243 10.46 -7.50 -3.02
C LEU A 243 11.48 -7.17 -1.92
N ARG A 244 11.18 -7.50 -0.65
CA ARG A 244 12.16 -7.32 0.45
C ARG A 244 13.42 -8.15 0.27
N LYS A 245 13.30 -9.38 -0.24
CA LYS A 245 14.46 -10.25 -0.50
C LYS A 245 15.34 -9.71 -1.63
N MET A 246 14.72 -9.04 -2.60
CA MET A 246 15.41 -8.30 -3.66
C MET A 246 15.85 -6.88 -3.24
N GLN A 247 15.86 -6.60 -1.92
CA GLN A 247 16.33 -5.34 -1.33
C GLN A 247 15.55 -4.09 -1.76
N LEU A 248 14.27 -4.25 -2.09
CA LEU A 248 13.39 -3.17 -2.50
C LEU A 248 12.53 -2.67 -1.32
N PRO A 249 12.27 -1.35 -1.21
CA PRO A 249 11.24 -0.82 -0.34
C PRO A 249 9.89 -1.48 -0.63
N SER A 250 9.21 -1.94 0.42
CA SER A 250 7.99 -2.74 0.29
C SER A 250 6.96 -2.35 1.34
N SER A 251 5.68 -2.37 0.97
CA SER A 251 4.58 -2.16 1.91
C SER A 251 4.67 -3.18 3.05
N GLN A 252 4.63 -2.69 4.29
CA GLN A 252 4.52 -3.54 5.47
C GLN A 252 3.09 -4.04 5.60
N GLN A 253 2.92 -5.29 6.02
CA GLN A 253 1.61 -5.94 6.10
C GLN A 253 1.43 -6.70 7.41
N GLU A 254 0.21 -6.66 7.96
CA GLU A 254 -0.19 -7.41 9.15
C GLU A 254 -1.49 -8.18 8.88
N TRP A 255 -1.56 -9.45 9.29
CA TRP A 255 -2.82 -10.17 9.23
C TRP A 255 -3.69 -9.73 10.39
N ILE A 256 -4.91 -9.34 10.09
CA ILE A 256 -5.88 -8.85 11.06
C ILE A 256 -7.20 -9.59 10.90
N THR A 257 -8.03 -9.56 11.93
CA THR A 257 -9.45 -9.87 11.79
C THR A 257 -10.26 -8.58 11.69
N VAL A 258 -11.26 -8.56 10.81
CA VAL A 258 -12.13 -7.39 10.64
C VAL A 258 -13.56 -7.76 11.03
N ARG A 259 -14.24 -6.85 11.73
CA ARG A 259 -15.67 -6.95 12.00
C ARG A 259 -16.35 -5.62 11.68
N PHE A 260 -17.27 -5.62 10.73
CA PHE A 260 -18.06 -4.44 10.38
C PHE A 260 -19.49 -4.63 10.85
N ASN A 261 -19.95 -3.86 11.85
CA ASN A 261 -21.31 -3.99 12.41
C ASN A 261 -21.76 -5.43 12.71
N SER A 262 -20.92 -6.19 13.40
CA SER A 262 -21.06 -7.64 13.71
C SER A 262 -20.81 -8.61 12.56
N ASP A 263 -20.75 -8.15 11.30
CA ASP A 263 -20.40 -9.01 10.17
C ASP A 263 -18.91 -9.37 10.17
N GLN A 264 -18.64 -10.65 9.94
CA GLN A 264 -17.31 -11.26 9.87
C GLN A 264 -17.21 -12.23 8.68
N GLY A 265 -17.95 -12.00 7.59
CA GLY A 265 -17.98 -12.90 6.42
C GLY A 265 -16.62 -13.28 5.85
N HIS A 266 -15.57 -12.50 6.13
CA HIS A 266 -14.17 -12.82 5.83
C HIS A 266 -13.31 -12.68 7.09
N PRO A 267 -12.76 -13.77 7.66
CA PRO A 267 -12.16 -13.73 8.99
C PRO A 267 -10.77 -13.10 9.03
N VAL A 268 -9.98 -13.18 7.94
CA VAL A 268 -8.61 -12.66 7.89
C VAL A 268 -8.45 -11.70 6.73
N TRP A 269 -7.93 -10.52 7.03
CA TRP A 269 -7.65 -9.41 6.11
C TRP A 269 -6.20 -8.99 6.28
N GLU A 270 -5.71 -8.10 5.42
CA GLU A 270 -4.38 -7.52 5.57
C GLU A 270 -4.48 -6.01 5.82
N ASP A 271 -3.91 -5.51 6.93
CA ASP A 271 -3.53 -4.09 7.06
C ASP A 271 -2.25 -3.88 6.26
N ILE A 272 -2.28 -2.93 5.33
CA ILE A 272 -1.22 -2.72 4.33
C ILE A 272 -0.82 -1.26 4.40
N LEU A 273 0.49 -1.00 4.57
CA LEU A 273 1.04 0.36 4.53
C LEU A 273 1.24 0.82 3.07
N PRO A 274 0.40 1.72 2.51
CA PRO A 274 0.59 2.20 1.14
C PRO A 274 1.79 3.14 1.03
N PRO A 275 2.41 3.25 -0.17
CA PRO A 275 3.35 4.31 -0.49
C PRO A 275 2.72 5.68 -0.22
N ASN A 276 3.17 6.33 0.84
CA ASN A 276 2.75 7.64 1.33
C ASN A 276 3.86 8.21 2.22
N SER A 277 3.66 9.38 2.82
CA SER A 277 4.67 10.00 3.71
C SER A 277 5.12 9.12 4.87
N ARG A 278 4.25 8.25 5.43
CA ARG A 278 4.66 7.30 6.48
C ARG A 278 5.53 6.19 5.91
N PHE A 279 5.18 5.60 4.77
CA PHE A 279 6.06 4.66 4.08
C PHE A 279 7.42 5.30 3.80
N LEU A 280 7.44 6.50 3.23
CA LEU A 280 8.68 7.19 2.89
C LEU A 280 9.49 7.53 4.15
N SER A 281 8.87 7.87 5.28
CA SER A 281 9.58 8.10 6.54
C SER A 281 10.35 6.87 7.07
N ILE A 282 9.98 5.65 6.66
CA ILE A 282 10.66 4.41 7.07
C ILE A 282 11.88 4.15 6.18
N PHE A 283 11.75 4.32 4.86
CA PHE A 283 12.79 3.98 3.89
C PHE A 283 13.66 5.17 3.47
N TYR A 284 13.15 6.39 3.61
CA TYR A 284 13.74 7.67 3.21
C TYR A 284 13.43 8.76 4.27
N PRO A 285 13.94 8.62 5.51
CA PRO A 285 13.52 9.44 6.65
C PRO A 285 13.74 10.95 6.46
N GLU A 286 14.72 11.36 5.67
CA GLU A 286 15.02 12.78 5.38
C GLU A 286 14.19 13.35 4.22
N ASP A 287 13.55 12.49 3.42
CA ASP A 287 12.92 12.85 2.14
C ASP A 287 11.42 12.47 2.10
N ALA A 288 10.79 12.24 3.26
CA ALA A 288 9.41 11.76 3.35
C ALA A 288 8.34 12.69 2.73
N GLY A 289 8.71 13.95 2.46
CA GLY A 289 7.89 14.96 1.82
C GLY A 289 8.25 15.23 0.35
N GLU A 290 9.15 14.45 -0.26
CA GLU A 290 9.54 14.60 -1.67
C GLU A 290 8.47 14.11 -2.66
N GLN A 291 8.69 14.39 -3.95
CA GLN A 291 7.73 14.10 -5.02
C GLN A 291 7.40 12.61 -5.09
N LEU A 292 6.10 12.31 -5.04
CA LEU A 292 5.53 10.98 -5.12
C LEU A 292 4.31 11.03 -6.04
N PHE A 293 4.35 10.24 -7.10
CA PHE A 293 3.22 10.03 -8.02
C PHE A 293 2.76 8.58 -7.94
N GLU A 294 1.47 8.34 -7.79
CA GLU A 294 0.89 7.02 -8.09
C GLU A 294 0.73 6.89 -9.60
N VAL A 295 1.26 5.80 -10.15
CA VAL A 295 1.10 5.40 -11.55
C VAL A 295 -0.12 4.48 -11.64
N SER A 296 -1.15 4.93 -12.33
CA SER A 296 -2.45 4.27 -12.40
C SER A 296 -3.08 4.36 -13.79
N SER A 297 -4.21 3.67 -13.95
CA SER A 297 -5.06 3.83 -15.11
C SER A 297 -5.93 5.09 -14.98
N ARG A 298 -6.07 5.84 -16.08
CA ARG A 298 -7.14 6.84 -16.21
C ARG A 298 -8.44 6.12 -16.52
N PHE A 299 -9.51 6.55 -15.86
CA PHE A 299 -10.85 5.99 -16.03
C PHE A 299 -11.78 7.05 -16.62
N ASP A 300 -12.20 6.83 -17.86
CA ASP A 300 -13.18 7.67 -18.55
C ASP A 300 -14.57 7.05 -18.32
N PHE A 301 -15.30 7.57 -17.33
CA PHE A 301 -16.67 7.13 -17.02
C PHE A 301 -17.64 7.55 -18.11
N ARG A 302 -18.52 6.63 -18.48
CA ARG A 302 -19.50 6.78 -19.56
C ARG A 302 -20.90 6.52 -18.99
N GLY A 303 -21.91 7.19 -19.53
CA GLY A 303 -23.30 7.02 -19.08
C GLY A 303 -23.77 8.07 -18.09
N ASP A 304 -24.89 7.79 -17.43
CA ASP A 304 -25.55 8.73 -16.53
C ASP A 304 -24.76 8.93 -15.22
N PHE A 305 -25.02 10.07 -14.56
CA PHE A 305 -24.42 10.37 -13.26
C PHE A 305 -24.73 9.26 -12.25
N GLY A 306 -23.69 8.56 -11.78
CA GLY A 306 -23.81 7.42 -10.86
C GLY A 306 -23.54 6.06 -11.49
N ASP A 307 -23.48 5.94 -12.83
CA ASP A 307 -23.05 4.70 -13.51
C ASP A 307 -21.53 4.54 -13.45
N THR A 308 -21.03 4.24 -12.26
CA THR A 308 -19.61 4.04 -12.01
C THR A 308 -19.05 2.73 -12.59
N GLY A 309 -19.90 1.89 -13.17
CA GLY A 309 -19.53 0.58 -13.73
C GLY A 309 -19.21 0.62 -15.21
N ASN A 310 -19.69 1.64 -15.90
CA ASN A 310 -19.45 1.89 -17.31
C ASN A 310 -18.27 2.86 -17.48
N PHE A 311 -17.09 2.31 -17.76
CA PHE A 311 -15.88 3.09 -17.95
C PHE A 311 -14.96 2.48 -19.01
N GLU A 312 -14.19 3.35 -19.67
CA GLU A 312 -12.99 2.95 -20.39
C GLU A 312 -11.78 3.16 -19.47
N SER A 313 -10.87 2.20 -19.42
CA SER A 313 -9.63 2.27 -18.66
C SER A 313 -8.45 2.35 -19.60
N ARG A 314 -7.53 3.27 -19.35
CA ARG A 314 -6.28 3.41 -20.10
C ARG A 314 -5.12 3.51 -19.13
N GLY A 315 -4.32 2.45 -19.06
CA GLY A 315 -3.13 2.39 -18.22
C GLY A 315 -2.10 3.46 -18.62
N ALA A 316 -1.28 3.88 -17.66
CA ALA A 316 -0.08 4.65 -17.95
C ALA A 316 0.89 3.81 -18.80
N ASP A 317 1.56 4.43 -19.75
CA ASP A 317 2.51 3.76 -20.65
C ASP A 317 3.84 4.51 -20.79
N PHE A 318 4.04 5.58 -20.01
CA PHE A 318 5.16 6.52 -20.09
C PHE A 318 5.24 7.32 -21.39
N GLN A 319 4.14 7.45 -22.12
CA GLN A 319 4.07 8.31 -23.30
C GLN A 319 4.19 9.80 -22.94
N TRP A 320 5.05 10.50 -23.67
CA TRP A 320 5.01 11.96 -23.74
C TRP A 320 3.88 12.42 -24.67
N LEU A 321 2.94 13.21 -24.15
CA LEU A 321 1.74 13.62 -24.89
C LEU A 321 1.92 14.93 -25.68
N GLY A 322 3.16 15.43 -25.80
CA GLY A 322 3.47 16.60 -26.64
C GLY A 322 3.32 17.97 -25.95
N SER A 323 2.91 18.01 -24.68
CA SER A 323 2.66 19.24 -23.93
C SER A 323 3.03 19.08 -22.46
N GLU A 324 3.43 20.18 -21.81
CA GLU A 324 3.67 20.31 -20.36
C GLU A 324 2.38 20.69 -19.60
N ASP A 325 1.22 20.23 -20.08
CA ASP A 325 -0.06 20.43 -19.39
C ASP A 325 -0.32 19.29 -18.41
N ALA A 326 -0.20 19.57 -17.10
CA ALA A 326 -0.44 18.61 -16.03
C ALA A 326 -1.83 17.95 -16.10
N ASN A 327 -2.85 18.57 -16.72
CA ASN A 327 -4.17 17.96 -16.88
C ASN A 327 -4.17 16.71 -17.76
N LEU A 328 -3.23 16.62 -18.71
CA LEU A 328 -3.10 15.46 -19.59
C LEU A 328 -2.55 14.23 -18.86
N TYR A 329 -1.76 14.43 -17.81
CA TYR A 329 -1.02 13.37 -17.12
C TYR A 329 -1.57 13.03 -15.73
N ARG A 330 -2.20 13.98 -15.03
CA ARG A 330 -2.61 13.84 -13.61
C ARG A 330 -3.50 12.63 -13.30
N TRP A 331 -4.21 12.11 -14.29
CA TRP A 331 -5.06 10.94 -14.12
C TRP A 331 -4.26 9.62 -14.10
N ASN A 332 -3.21 9.54 -14.91
CA ASN A 332 -2.29 8.41 -14.96
C ASN A 332 -1.15 8.52 -13.94
N TYR A 333 -0.75 9.75 -13.61
CA TYR A 333 0.29 10.09 -12.65
C TYR A 333 -0.31 11.01 -11.58
N GLN A 334 -0.89 10.41 -10.55
CA GLN A 334 -1.61 11.14 -9.50
C GLN A 334 -0.61 11.59 -8.42
N PRO A 335 -0.48 12.90 -8.13
CA PRO A 335 0.29 13.35 -6.98
C PRO A 335 -0.23 12.68 -5.70
N ARG A 336 0.69 12.13 -4.90
CA ARG A 336 0.45 11.51 -3.58
C ARG A 336 1.30 12.13 -2.47
N SER A 337 2.09 13.12 -2.84
CA SER A 337 2.68 14.15 -2.00
C SER A 337 2.57 15.47 -2.75
N ARG A 338 2.70 16.60 -2.06
CA ARG A 338 2.72 17.94 -2.69
C ARG A 338 1.51 18.19 -3.62
N GLU A 339 0.34 17.63 -3.28
CA GLU A 339 -0.83 17.56 -4.18
C GLU A 339 -1.34 18.94 -4.64
N ASN A 340 -1.09 19.98 -3.84
CA ASN A 340 -1.52 21.36 -4.13
C ASN A 340 -0.47 22.17 -4.92
N GLU A 341 0.71 21.62 -5.20
CA GLU A 341 1.80 22.33 -5.87
C GLU A 341 1.70 22.26 -7.40
N GLU A 342 0.95 21.28 -7.94
CA GLU A 342 0.85 21.02 -9.39
C GLU A 342 2.21 20.89 -10.12
N ASP A 343 3.27 20.51 -9.41
CA ASP A 343 4.63 20.37 -9.95
C ASP A 343 4.81 19.03 -10.69
N PHE A 344 4.87 19.08 -12.01
CA PHE A 344 5.06 17.94 -12.91
C PHE A 344 6.37 18.01 -13.72
N ASP A 345 7.21 19.02 -13.51
CA ASP A 345 8.35 19.32 -14.39
C ASP A 345 9.33 18.15 -14.47
N ASN A 346 9.70 17.58 -13.32
CA ASN A 346 10.59 16.42 -13.25
C ASN A 346 9.99 15.16 -13.87
N LEU A 347 8.66 15.04 -13.91
CA LEU A 347 7.98 13.95 -14.59
C LEU A 347 8.00 14.17 -16.10
N PHE A 348 7.74 15.40 -16.58
CA PHE A 348 7.82 15.74 -18.00
C PHE A 348 9.20 15.45 -18.58
N ASP A 349 10.26 15.80 -17.86
CA ASP A 349 11.63 15.48 -18.27
C ASP A 349 11.87 13.98 -18.40
N LEU A 350 11.41 13.19 -17.42
CA LEU A 350 11.48 11.73 -17.50
C LEU A 350 10.74 11.19 -18.73
N LEU A 351 9.51 11.64 -18.97
CA LEU A 351 8.70 11.20 -20.12
C LEU A 351 9.38 11.55 -21.45
N LYS A 352 9.90 12.77 -21.61
CA LYS A 352 10.62 13.18 -22.83
C LYS A 352 11.85 12.31 -23.08
N VAL A 353 12.66 12.05 -22.04
CA VAL A 353 13.86 11.20 -22.16
C VAL A 353 13.49 9.78 -22.57
N MET A 354 12.51 9.17 -21.91
CA MET A 354 12.09 7.79 -22.23
C MET A 354 11.60 7.66 -23.69
N ASN A 355 10.98 8.71 -24.23
CA ASN A 355 10.44 8.70 -25.59
C ASN A 355 11.47 9.09 -26.66
N TYR A 356 12.38 10.04 -26.38
CA TYR A 356 13.14 10.73 -27.44
C TYR A 356 14.66 10.75 -27.28
N ALA A 357 15.23 10.28 -26.16
CA ALA A 357 16.69 10.19 -26.07
C ALA A 357 17.24 9.28 -27.20
N PRO A 358 18.33 9.64 -27.91
CA PRO A 358 18.92 8.81 -28.96
C PRO A 358 19.40 7.44 -28.44
N ASP A 359 19.35 6.39 -29.27
CA ASP A 359 19.67 5.02 -28.84
C ASP A 359 21.11 4.85 -28.33
N ASP A 360 22.07 5.56 -28.93
CA ASP A 360 23.49 5.53 -28.56
C ASP A 360 23.80 6.25 -27.22
N GLN A 361 22.88 7.10 -26.76
CA GLN A 361 23.00 7.87 -25.51
C GLN A 361 21.93 7.49 -24.48
N TYR A 362 21.01 6.58 -24.83
CA TYR A 362 19.79 6.35 -24.07
C TYR A 362 20.08 5.96 -22.62
N GLU A 363 21.00 5.01 -22.41
CA GLU A 363 21.33 4.50 -21.07
C GLU A 363 22.00 5.58 -20.20
N GLU A 364 22.94 6.35 -20.77
CA GLU A 364 23.62 7.45 -20.06
C GLU A 364 22.63 8.55 -19.65
N VAL A 365 21.69 8.91 -20.54
CA VAL A 365 20.68 9.92 -20.22
C VAL A 365 19.70 9.36 -19.19
N MET A 366 19.21 8.13 -19.34
CA MET A 366 18.30 7.51 -18.37
C MET A 366 18.91 7.46 -16.95
N GLU A 367 20.19 7.13 -16.81
CA GLU A 367 20.89 7.08 -15.51
C GLU A 367 20.92 8.42 -14.76
N LYS A 368 20.72 9.55 -15.45
CA LYS A 368 20.60 10.88 -14.84
C LYS A 368 19.21 11.13 -14.25
N HIS A 369 18.18 10.43 -14.74
CA HIS A 369 16.79 10.64 -14.35
C HIS A 369 16.24 9.54 -13.44
N ILE A 370 16.75 8.31 -13.49
CA ILE A 370 16.22 7.18 -12.73
C ILE A 370 17.31 6.38 -12.03
N ASN A 371 16.94 5.69 -10.96
CA ASN A 371 17.77 4.65 -10.38
C ASN A 371 17.58 3.35 -11.19
N VAL A 372 18.38 3.18 -12.24
CA VAL A 372 18.25 2.07 -13.21
C VAL A 372 18.31 0.70 -12.53
N GLU A 373 19.26 0.49 -11.62
CA GLU A 373 19.40 -0.78 -10.92
C GLU A 373 18.13 -1.10 -10.10
N GLN A 374 17.62 -0.11 -9.35
CA GLN A 374 16.42 -0.25 -8.55
C GLN A 374 15.18 -0.54 -9.42
N TRP A 375 15.04 0.13 -10.55
CA TRP A 375 13.97 -0.16 -11.51
C TRP A 375 14.09 -1.58 -12.07
N MET A 376 15.28 -2.01 -12.50
CA MET A 376 15.48 -3.35 -13.04
C MET A 376 15.19 -4.44 -12.01
N ARG A 377 15.60 -4.26 -10.74
CA ARG A 377 15.24 -5.16 -9.64
C ARG A 377 13.72 -5.24 -9.44
N MET A 378 13.03 -4.09 -9.47
CA MET A 378 11.58 -4.01 -9.32
C MET A 378 10.85 -4.72 -10.46
N LEU A 379 11.19 -4.37 -11.71
CA LEU A 379 10.61 -4.98 -12.91
C LEU A 379 10.84 -6.50 -12.90
N ALA A 380 12.08 -6.95 -12.64
CA ALA A 380 12.41 -8.38 -12.60
C ALA A 380 11.57 -9.10 -11.54
N THR A 381 11.45 -8.52 -10.34
CA THR A 381 10.69 -9.14 -9.24
C THR A 381 9.22 -9.33 -9.59
N ARG A 382 8.56 -8.29 -10.12
CA ARG A 382 7.14 -8.36 -10.52
C ARG A 382 6.92 -9.30 -11.72
N VAL A 383 7.86 -9.36 -12.65
CA VAL A 383 7.76 -10.22 -13.83
C VAL A 383 8.04 -11.69 -13.51
N VAL A 384 8.97 -12.01 -12.61
CA VAL A 384 9.22 -13.40 -12.19
C VAL A 384 7.96 -14.02 -11.61
N VAL A 385 7.24 -13.31 -10.75
CA VAL A 385 5.97 -13.79 -10.16
C VAL A 385 4.81 -13.80 -11.17
N GLY A 386 5.03 -13.36 -12.41
CA GLY A 386 4.01 -13.35 -13.45
C GLY A 386 2.86 -12.40 -13.15
N ASP A 387 3.16 -11.23 -12.56
CA ASP A 387 2.15 -10.19 -12.37
C ASP A 387 1.87 -9.46 -13.68
N TRP A 388 0.63 -9.62 -14.17
CA TRP A 388 0.19 -8.98 -15.39
C TRP A 388 -0.32 -7.56 -15.15
N ASP A 389 -0.71 -7.23 -13.93
CA ASP A 389 -1.39 -5.97 -13.61
C ASP A 389 -0.42 -4.83 -13.22
N PHE A 390 0.88 -5.06 -13.37
CA PHE A 390 1.93 -4.08 -13.11
C PHE A 390 2.43 -3.40 -14.38
N ILE A 391 2.79 -2.13 -14.24
CA ILE A 391 3.36 -1.23 -15.27
C ILE A 391 4.48 -1.87 -16.11
N GLY A 392 5.29 -2.74 -15.49
CA GLY A 392 6.39 -3.47 -16.13
C GLY A 392 6.00 -4.64 -17.02
N ASN A 393 4.69 -4.92 -17.18
CA ASN A 393 4.17 -6.07 -17.90
C ASN A 393 2.99 -5.71 -18.82
N ARG A 394 1.75 -6.15 -18.51
CA ARG A 394 0.60 -6.01 -19.43
C ARG A 394 -0.32 -4.83 -19.13
N SER A 395 -0.21 -4.26 -17.93
CA SER A 395 -1.09 -3.18 -17.46
C SER A 395 -0.27 -1.93 -17.19
N GLY A 396 -0.93 -0.80 -17.06
CA GLY A 396 -0.30 0.52 -16.87
C GLY A 396 -0.54 1.11 -15.49
N GLN A 397 -0.41 0.31 -14.43
CA GLN A 397 -0.77 0.71 -13.07
C GLN A 397 0.05 -0.02 -11.99
N ASN A 398 -0.39 0.11 -10.73
CA ASN A 398 0.11 -0.64 -9.58
C ASN A 398 1.58 -0.33 -9.23
N ALA A 399 1.97 0.92 -9.44
CA ALA A 399 3.29 1.42 -9.09
C ALA A 399 3.23 2.88 -8.62
N TYR A 400 4.32 3.35 -8.04
CA TYR A 400 4.53 4.76 -7.71
C TYR A 400 5.91 5.20 -8.20
N LEU A 401 6.02 6.45 -8.64
CA LEU A 401 7.29 7.11 -8.92
C LEU A 401 7.63 8.00 -7.73
N TYR A 402 8.77 7.77 -7.10
CA TYR A 402 9.28 8.56 -5.99
C TYR A 402 10.62 9.19 -6.36
N ARG A 403 10.83 10.47 -6.04
CA ARG A 403 12.07 11.18 -6.36
C ARG A 403 12.76 11.69 -5.09
N PRO A 404 13.75 10.97 -4.55
CA PRO A 404 14.53 11.42 -3.40
C PRO A 404 15.28 12.73 -3.68
N SER A 405 15.45 13.59 -2.67
CA SER A 405 16.08 14.90 -2.81
C SER A 405 17.58 14.79 -3.10
N LYS A 406 18.23 13.77 -2.50
CA LYS A 406 19.67 13.53 -2.60
C LYS A 406 20.08 13.02 -3.97
N SER A 407 19.42 11.98 -4.46
CA SER A 407 19.77 11.35 -5.74
C SER A 407 19.19 12.12 -6.92
N LYS A 408 18.04 12.79 -6.74
CA LYS A 408 17.24 13.43 -7.80
C LYS A 408 16.85 12.48 -8.94
N ARG A 409 16.92 11.17 -8.68
CA ARG A 409 16.65 10.09 -9.61
C ARG A 409 15.39 9.35 -9.18
N TRP A 410 14.45 9.19 -10.10
CA TRP A 410 13.20 8.49 -9.84
C TRP A 410 13.44 7.03 -9.46
N GLU A 411 12.76 6.57 -8.43
CA GLU A 411 12.69 5.19 -7.97
C GLU A 411 11.26 4.69 -8.12
N LEU A 412 11.12 3.40 -8.42
CA LEU A 412 9.84 2.75 -8.65
C LEU A 412 9.42 2.01 -7.38
N LEU A 413 8.29 2.39 -6.78
CA LEU A 413 7.69 1.68 -5.65
C LEU A 413 6.50 0.85 -6.14
N SER A 414 6.18 -0.21 -5.41
CA SER A 414 5.17 -1.20 -5.82
C SER A 414 3.91 -1.13 -4.97
N TRP A 415 2.76 -1.42 -5.57
CA TRP A 415 1.43 -1.41 -4.95
C TRP A 415 0.53 -2.48 -5.58
N ASP A 416 -0.53 -2.94 -4.89
CA ASP A 416 -1.58 -3.85 -5.40
C ASP A 416 -1.01 -5.10 -6.10
N ASN A 417 -0.37 -5.95 -5.30
CA ASN A 417 0.57 -6.95 -5.78
C ASN A 417 -0.01 -8.37 -5.97
N GLU A 418 -1.31 -8.55 -5.96
CA GLU A 418 -1.98 -9.85 -5.88
C GLU A 418 -2.13 -10.60 -7.22
N TRP A 419 -2.06 -9.91 -8.36
CA TRP A 419 -2.39 -10.45 -9.70
C TRP A 419 -1.28 -11.28 -10.37
N GLY A 420 -0.34 -11.79 -9.57
CA GLY A 420 0.67 -12.76 -9.99
C GLY A 420 0.19 -14.21 -9.96
N TYR A 421 1.12 -15.13 -10.24
CA TYR A 421 1.01 -16.57 -9.97
C TYR A 421 -0.02 -17.37 -10.79
N GLY A 422 -0.68 -16.75 -11.77
CA GLY A 422 -1.68 -17.44 -12.61
C GLY A 422 -1.24 -17.76 -14.04
N ARG A 423 -0.10 -17.23 -14.51
CA ARG A 423 0.32 -17.29 -15.93
C ARG A 423 1.80 -17.63 -16.12
N ALA A 424 2.14 -18.91 -15.99
CA ALA A 424 3.54 -19.37 -16.01
C ALA A 424 4.31 -18.98 -17.28
N ASN A 425 3.65 -19.00 -18.46
CA ASN A 425 4.26 -18.69 -19.76
C ASN A 425 4.08 -17.23 -20.19
N MET A 426 3.78 -16.32 -19.26
CA MET A 426 3.61 -14.91 -19.61
C MET A 426 4.93 -14.27 -20.03
N SER A 427 4.90 -13.50 -21.13
CA SER A 427 6.03 -12.70 -21.62
C SER A 427 6.74 -11.97 -20.48
N VAL A 428 8.08 -11.94 -20.55
CA VAL A 428 8.92 -11.15 -19.66
C VAL A 428 9.04 -9.69 -20.10
N TRP A 429 8.53 -9.33 -21.28
CA TRP A 429 8.58 -7.97 -21.80
C TRP A 429 7.27 -7.23 -21.56
N ALA A 430 7.39 -5.96 -21.20
CA ALA A 430 6.28 -5.03 -21.11
C ALA A 430 5.55 -4.91 -22.46
N SER A 431 4.25 -4.65 -22.36
CA SER A 431 3.36 -4.36 -23.49
C SER A 431 3.50 -2.91 -23.98
N SER A 432 3.84 -1.97 -23.09
CA SER A 432 4.22 -0.60 -23.48
C SER A 432 5.53 -0.65 -24.27
N PRO A 433 5.58 -0.14 -25.52
CA PRO A 433 6.81 -0.07 -26.30
C PRO A 433 7.90 0.77 -25.62
N ILE A 434 7.51 1.79 -24.84
CA ILE A 434 8.44 2.71 -24.17
C ILE A 434 9.15 2.01 -23.01
N ILE A 435 8.38 1.28 -22.18
CA ILE A 435 8.96 0.46 -21.10
C ILE A 435 9.73 -0.73 -21.69
N GLN A 436 9.24 -1.32 -22.78
CA GLN A 436 9.94 -2.40 -23.45
C GLN A 436 11.27 -1.95 -24.03
N ARG A 437 11.37 -0.75 -24.61
CA ARG A 437 12.65 -0.15 -25.03
C ARG A 437 13.60 -0.05 -23.84
N PHE A 438 13.12 0.50 -22.72
CA PHE A 438 13.91 0.58 -21.49
C PHE A 438 14.41 -0.78 -21.01
N GLN A 439 13.56 -1.81 -20.99
CA GLN A 439 13.93 -3.19 -20.61
C GLN A 439 14.92 -3.85 -21.58
N ARG A 440 14.96 -3.42 -22.85
CA ARG A 440 15.74 -4.03 -23.92
C ARG A 440 17.03 -3.29 -24.27
N SER A 441 17.27 -2.10 -23.71
CA SER A 441 18.56 -1.43 -23.85
C SER A 441 19.68 -2.34 -23.30
N PRO A 442 20.88 -2.38 -23.90
CA PRO A 442 21.93 -3.36 -23.61
C PRO A 442 22.23 -3.62 -22.12
N LYS A 443 22.66 -2.60 -21.38
CA LYS A 443 22.94 -2.66 -19.93
C LYS A 443 21.69 -3.00 -19.15
N HIS A 444 20.56 -2.35 -19.47
CA HIS A 444 19.31 -2.61 -18.78
C HIS A 444 18.85 -4.06 -18.93
N GLN A 445 18.97 -4.63 -20.12
CA GLN A 445 18.59 -6.00 -20.43
C GLN A 445 19.45 -7.00 -19.66
N HIS A 446 20.76 -6.74 -19.58
CA HIS A 446 21.67 -7.53 -18.77
C HIS A 446 21.26 -7.52 -17.28
N LEU A 447 21.08 -6.32 -16.70
CA LEU A 447 20.61 -6.17 -15.32
C LEU A 447 19.26 -6.87 -15.09
N TYR A 448 18.32 -6.69 -16.01
CA TYR A 448 16.97 -7.24 -15.94
C TYR A 448 16.99 -8.76 -15.80
N PHE A 449 17.72 -9.44 -16.69
CA PHE A 449 17.84 -10.88 -16.66
C PHE A 449 18.70 -11.38 -15.50
N GLY A 450 19.74 -10.63 -15.12
CA GLY A 450 20.54 -10.91 -13.94
C GLY A 450 19.69 -10.96 -12.66
N PHE A 451 18.81 -9.97 -12.45
CA PHE A 451 17.93 -9.96 -11.28
C PHE A 451 16.83 -11.02 -11.31
N MET A 452 16.33 -11.40 -12.50
CA MET A 452 15.44 -12.56 -12.59
C MET A 452 16.16 -13.83 -12.15
N ARG A 453 17.38 -14.02 -12.62
CA ARG A 453 18.20 -15.19 -12.33
C ARG A 453 18.60 -15.25 -10.85
N GLU A 454 18.99 -14.11 -10.27
CA GLU A 454 19.23 -13.97 -8.83
C GLU A 454 18.00 -14.43 -8.04
N MET A 455 16.83 -13.88 -8.39
CA MET A 455 15.58 -14.19 -7.71
C MET A 455 15.23 -15.67 -7.83
N MET A 456 15.29 -16.27 -9.02
CA MET A 456 15.01 -17.70 -9.24
C MET A 456 15.94 -18.59 -8.41
N ASN A 457 17.23 -18.31 -8.42
CA ASN A 457 18.23 -19.15 -7.76
C ASN A 457 18.14 -19.03 -6.23
N LYS A 458 17.89 -17.83 -5.69
CA LYS A 458 17.94 -17.58 -4.24
C LYS A 458 16.59 -17.66 -3.54
N TYR A 459 15.51 -17.14 -4.16
CA TYR A 459 14.28 -16.79 -3.43
C TYR A 459 12.98 -17.30 -4.06
N PHE A 460 12.94 -17.53 -5.36
CA PHE A 460 11.76 -17.98 -6.12
C PHE A 460 11.97 -19.41 -6.60
N ASN A 461 12.08 -20.33 -5.66
CA ASN A 461 12.13 -21.76 -5.90
C ASN A 461 11.31 -22.51 -4.84
N VAL A 462 10.94 -23.75 -5.17
CA VAL A 462 10.02 -24.56 -4.36
C VAL A 462 10.59 -24.83 -2.97
N ASP A 463 11.87 -25.19 -2.87
CA ASP A 463 12.51 -25.54 -1.60
C ASP A 463 12.52 -24.35 -0.64
N TYR A 464 12.80 -23.15 -1.16
CA TYR A 464 12.80 -21.92 -0.38
C TYR A 464 11.38 -21.49 0.06
N LEU A 465 10.38 -21.62 -0.82
CA LEU A 465 9.05 -21.04 -0.58
C LEU A 465 8.06 -22.00 0.09
N ARG A 466 8.22 -23.32 -0.02
CA ARG A 466 7.21 -24.31 0.41
C ARG A 466 6.71 -24.10 1.84
N THR A 467 7.61 -23.99 2.81
CA THR A 467 7.22 -23.81 4.23
C THR A 467 6.48 -22.48 4.45
N ARG A 468 6.83 -21.43 3.71
CA ARG A 468 6.17 -20.14 3.79
C ARG A 468 4.77 -20.18 3.20
N LEU A 469 4.59 -20.81 2.05
CA LEU A 469 3.27 -21.01 1.44
C LEU A 469 2.34 -21.79 2.37
N GLN A 470 2.85 -22.87 2.98
CA GLN A 470 2.11 -23.65 3.98
C GLN A 470 1.77 -22.84 5.23
N HIS A 471 2.66 -21.95 5.68
CA HIS A 471 2.38 -21.05 6.80
C HIS A 471 1.27 -20.04 6.46
N TYR A 472 1.34 -19.40 5.29
CA TYR A 472 0.34 -18.42 4.85
C TYR A 472 -1.04 -19.09 4.71
N HIS A 473 -1.10 -20.23 4.03
CA HIS A 473 -2.33 -21.00 3.87
C HIS A 473 -2.95 -21.42 5.21
N ARG A 474 -2.14 -21.81 6.22
CA ARG A 474 -2.68 -22.13 7.57
C ARG A 474 -3.36 -20.95 8.26
N ILE A 475 -2.93 -19.72 7.95
CA ILE A 475 -3.49 -18.51 8.56
C ILE A 475 -4.75 -18.07 7.84
N THR A 476 -4.66 -17.87 6.53
CA THR A 476 -5.72 -17.26 5.70
C THR A 476 -6.68 -18.28 5.10
N GLY A 477 -6.29 -19.55 5.00
CA GLY A 477 -6.96 -20.53 4.16
C GLY A 477 -6.79 -20.21 2.68
N GLY A 478 -7.81 -20.54 1.88
CA GLY A 478 -7.84 -20.28 0.45
C GLY A 478 -7.08 -21.32 -0.36
N THR A 479 -6.32 -20.87 -1.35
CA THR A 479 -5.67 -21.73 -2.34
C THR A 479 -4.63 -22.64 -1.74
N SER A 480 -4.63 -23.88 -2.24
CA SER A 480 -3.64 -24.89 -1.89
C SER A 480 -2.24 -24.35 -2.20
N PRO A 481 -1.29 -24.46 -1.26
CA PRO A 481 0.13 -24.19 -1.53
C PRO A 481 0.64 -24.89 -2.80
N GLU A 482 0.08 -26.04 -3.14
CA GLU A 482 0.39 -26.88 -4.29
C GLU A 482 0.16 -26.17 -5.64
N ASN A 483 -0.87 -25.34 -5.77
CA ASN A 483 -1.09 -24.57 -7.01
C ASN A 483 0.07 -23.59 -7.25
N LEU A 484 0.52 -22.91 -6.20
CA LEU A 484 1.65 -21.99 -6.27
C LEU A 484 2.98 -22.73 -6.47
N VAL A 485 3.13 -23.92 -5.89
CA VAL A 485 4.30 -24.78 -6.15
C VAL A 485 4.37 -25.16 -7.62
N THR A 486 3.27 -25.61 -8.22
CA THR A 486 3.19 -25.91 -9.66
C THR A 486 3.51 -24.68 -10.49
N PHE A 487 2.92 -23.52 -10.17
CA PHE A 487 3.24 -22.28 -10.85
C PHE A 487 4.74 -21.95 -10.79
N ILE A 488 5.39 -22.06 -9.61
CA ILE A 488 6.82 -21.79 -9.46
C ILE A 488 7.64 -22.71 -10.36
N GLN A 489 7.30 -24.00 -10.44
CA GLN A 489 7.99 -24.97 -11.30
C GLN A 489 7.83 -24.61 -12.79
N ASP A 490 6.61 -24.42 -13.25
CA ASP A 490 6.32 -24.11 -14.65
C ASP A 490 6.91 -22.76 -15.07
N ARG A 491 6.81 -21.76 -14.19
CA ARG A 491 7.39 -20.43 -14.42
C ARG A 491 8.91 -20.51 -14.48
N THR A 492 9.54 -21.33 -13.64
CA THR A 492 11.00 -21.55 -13.67
C THR A 492 11.44 -22.20 -14.98
N ILE A 493 10.70 -23.20 -15.48
CA ILE A 493 10.97 -23.83 -16.78
C ILE A 493 10.90 -22.79 -17.90
N TYR A 494 9.84 -21.98 -17.93
CA TYR A 494 9.69 -20.93 -18.93
C TYR A 494 10.82 -19.88 -18.83
N LEU A 495 11.14 -19.40 -17.62
CA LEU A 495 12.20 -18.41 -17.42
C LEU A 495 13.58 -18.93 -17.84
N ASN A 496 13.86 -20.22 -17.63
CA ASN A 496 15.07 -20.87 -18.14
C ASN A 496 15.16 -20.90 -19.67
N GLN A 497 14.04 -20.86 -20.38
CA GLN A 497 14.01 -20.82 -21.84
C GLN A 497 14.22 -19.41 -22.40
N VAL A 498 13.77 -18.37 -21.68
CA VAL A 498 13.80 -16.98 -22.20
C VAL A 498 14.96 -16.14 -21.68
N ILE A 499 15.56 -16.50 -20.54
CA ILE A 499 16.74 -15.82 -20.02
C ILE A 499 17.97 -16.31 -20.80
N PRO A 500 18.69 -15.41 -21.50
CA PRO A 500 19.90 -15.77 -22.25
C PRO A 500 20.93 -16.48 -21.39
N GLN A 501 21.62 -17.45 -21.99
CA GLN A 501 22.71 -18.21 -21.37
C GLN A 501 23.98 -17.95 -22.17
N ALA A 502 25.05 -17.57 -21.47
CA ALA A 502 26.39 -17.50 -22.03
C ALA A 502 27.38 -18.11 -21.04
N LYS A 503 28.58 -18.43 -21.51
CA LYS A 503 29.71 -18.74 -20.64
C LYS A 503 30.62 -17.53 -20.59
N PRO A 504 31.40 -17.33 -19.51
CA PRO A 504 32.42 -16.31 -19.54
C PRO A 504 33.45 -16.63 -20.62
N GLU A 505 33.65 -15.71 -21.55
CA GLU A 505 34.55 -15.87 -22.69
C GLU A 505 35.07 -14.52 -23.16
N ILE A 506 36.34 -14.47 -23.58
CA ILE A 506 36.94 -13.30 -24.24
C ILE A 506 37.07 -13.66 -25.71
N THR A 507 36.30 -12.99 -26.55
CA THR A 507 36.23 -13.26 -27.99
C THR A 507 37.07 -12.28 -28.81
N HIS A 508 37.40 -11.13 -28.24
CA HIS A 508 38.23 -10.13 -28.91
C HIS A 508 39.16 -9.41 -27.94
N ILE A 509 40.41 -9.23 -28.37
CA ILE A 509 41.43 -8.46 -27.68
C ILE A 509 42.08 -7.55 -28.73
N GLN A 510 41.99 -6.24 -28.50
CA GLN A 510 42.62 -5.25 -29.38
C GLN A 510 43.39 -4.23 -28.54
N ARG A 511 44.68 -4.08 -28.82
CA ARG A 511 45.51 -3.03 -28.26
C ARG A 511 45.81 -1.99 -29.32
N ASN A 512 45.49 -0.73 -29.03
CA ASN A 512 45.84 0.43 -29.86
C ASN A 512 46.72 1.41 -29.05
N ALA A 513 47.04 2.57 -29.63
CA ALA A 513 47.98 3.51 -29.02
C ALA A 513 47.53 4.01 -27.63
N ASP A 514 46.22 4.08 -27.40
CA ASP A 514 45.65 4.68 -26.19
C ASP A 514 45.00 3.65 -25.26
N LEU A 515 44.37 2.62 -25.83
CA LEU A 515 43.51 1.67 -25.13
C LEU A 515 43.84 0.19 -25.39
N LEU A 516 43.54 -0.62 -24.39
CA LEU A 516 43.29 -2.06 -24.51
C LEU A 516 41.78 -2.29 -24.48
N ILE A 517 41.23 -2.85 -25.54
CA ILE A 517 39.82 -3.20 -25.67
C ILE A 517 39.70 -4.72 -25.53
N LEU A 518 38.90 -5.14 -24.55
CA LEU A 518 38.49 -6.53 -24.35
C LEU A 518 37.00 -6.63 -24.67
N GLN A 519 36.60 -7.68 -25.38
CA GLN A 519 35.19 -7.98 -25.62
C GLN A 519 34.95 -9.48 -25.49
N GLY A 520 33.71 -9.82 -25.16
CA GLY A 520 33.40 -11.19 -24.83
C GLY A 520 31.93 -11.42 -24.56
N THR A 521 31.66 -12.60 -24.01
CA THR A 521 30.36 -12.93 -23.43
C THR A 521 30.52 -13.29 -21.96
N ALA A 522 29.46 -13.12 -21.19
CA ALA A 522 29.38 -13.51 -19.79
C ALA A 522 27.91 -13.81 -19.41
N PRO A 523 27.67 -14.68 -18.42
CA PRO A 523 26.32 -14.94 -17.92
C PRO A 523 25.64 -13.68 -17.41
N VAL A 524 24.30 -13.62 -17.47
CA VAL A 524 23.49 -12.47 -17.02
C VAL A 524 23.65 -12.17 -15.52
N GLU A 525 24.15 -13.13 -14.76
CA GLU A 525 24.48 -13.00 -13.33
C GLU A 525 25.71 -12.14 -13.05
N THR A 526 26.53 -11.86 -14.07
CA THR A 526 27.80 -11.15 -13.94
C THR A 526 27.56 -9.69 -13.60
N LYS A 527 27.99 -9.23 -12.43
CA LYS A 527 27.97 -7.81 -12.08
C LYS A 527 29.20 -7.09 -12.63
N SER A 528 30.38 -7.70 -12.48
CA SER A 528 31.66 -7.04 -12.68
C SER A 528 32.74 -8.00 -13.16
N VAL A 529 33.83 -7.43 -13.65
CA VAL A 529 35.03 -8.13 -14.09
C VAL A 529 36.20 -7.66 -13.26
N GLN A 530 36.84 -8.58 -12.54
CA GLN A 530 38.03 -8.31 -11.76
C GLN A 530 39.28 -8.73 -12.56
N ILE A 531 40.28 -7.85 -12.60
CA ILE A 531 41.49 -7.99 -13.40
C ILE A 531 42.72 -8.05 -12.50
N ALA A 532 43.52 -9.10 -12.67
CA ALA A 532 44.83 -9.23 -12.05
C ALA A 532 45.93 -8.69 -12.97
N GLN A 533 46.82 -7.85 -12.44
CA GLN A 533 48.03 -7.38 -13.12
C GLN A 533 49.28 -7.99 -12.48
N ALA A 534 50.35 -8.16 -13.27
CA ALA A 534 51.58 -8.79 -12.79
C ALA A 534 52.22 -7.98 -11.64
N GLY A 535 52.14 -8.49 -10.41
CA GLY A 535 52.74 -7.88 -9.22
C GLY A 535 51.90 -6.79 -8.54
N GLU A 536 50.64 -6.60 -8.91
CA GLU A 536 49.74 -5.59 -8.33
C GLU A 536 48.46 -6.20 -7.74
N SER A 537 47.69 -5.38 -7.01
CA SER A 537 46.36 -5.72 -6.49
C SER A 537 45.34 -5.90 -7.61
N GLU A 538 44.39 -6.81 -7.43
CA GLU A 538 43.26 -7.02 -8.34
C GLU A 538 42.33 -5.79 -8.36
N ILE A 539 41.92 -5.35 -9.55
CA ILE A 539 41.02 -4.20 -9.73
C ILE A 539 39.72 -4.67 -10.35
N GLU A 540 38.59 -4.27 -9.76
CA GLU A 540 37.25 -4.58 -10.25
C GLU A 540 36.73 -3.47 -11.18
N TYR A 541 36.16 -3.88 -12.31
CA TYR A 541 35.59 -3.00 -13.34
C TYR A 541 34.14 -3.38 -13.62
N GLU A 542 33.28 -2.38 -13.81
CA GLU A 542 31.96 -2.58 -14.40
C GLU A 542 32.12 -2.61 -15.93
N PRO A 543 31.83 -3.73 -16.60
CA PRO A 543 31.90 -3.81 -18.06
C PRO A 543 30.80 -2.98 -18.71
N GLN A 544 31.07 -2.44 -19.91
CA GLN A 544 30.03 -1.89 -20.76
C GLN A 544 29.29 -3.06 -21.44
N TRP A 545 28.07 -3.33 -20.97
CA TRP A 545 27.19 -4.32 -21.60
C TRP A 545 26.71 -3.81 -22.96
N THR A 546 26.94 -4.61 -24.01
CA THR A 546 26.49 -4.34 -25.38
C THR A 546 25.32 -5.23 -25.80
N GLY A 547 24.88 -6.12 -24.92
CA GLY A 547 23.68 -6.92 -25.00
C GLY A 547 23.41 -7.60 -23.65
N ALA A 548 22.45 -8.53 -23.60
CA ALA A 548 22.17 -9.27 -22.38
C ALA A 548 23.38 -10.08 -21.87
N THR A 549 24.24 -10.56 -22.78
CA THR A 549 25.40 -11.39 -22.43
C THR A 549 26.72 -10.85 -22.97
N GLU A 550 26.67 -9.96 -23.95
CA GLU A 550 27.83 -9.38 -24.63
C GLU A 550 28.36 -8.17 -23.84
N TRP A 551 29.67 -8.10 -23.69
CA TRP A 551 30.32 -7.02 -22.97
C TRP A 551 31.55 -6.48 -23.68
N LYS A 552 31.91 -5.25 -23.34
CA LYS A 552 33.12 -4.55 -23.74
C LYS A 552 33.76 -3.91 -22.51
N LEU A 553 35.08 -3.96 -22.44
CA LEU A 553 35.87 -3.24 -21.46
C LEU A 553 36.98 -2.48 -22.17
N ALA A 554 37.12 -1.19 -21.87
CA ALA A 554 38.20 -0.35 -22.36
C ALA A 554 39.10 0.03 -21.19
N LEU A 555 40.36 -0.35 -21.28
CA LEU A 555 41.41 -0.08 -20.29
C LEU A 555 42.49 0.77 -20.93
N LEU A 556 43.32 1.42 -20.12
CA LEU A 556 44.52 2.09 -20.65
C LEU A 556 45.45 1.09 -21.33
N HIS A 557 46.07 1.45 -22.46
CA HIS A 557 47.00 0.59 -23.18
C HIS A 557 48.22 0.15 -22.34
N THR A 558 48.48 0.80 -21.20
CA THR A 558 49.55 0.43 -20.26
C THR A 558 49.18 -0.78 -19.39
N VAL A 559 47.88 -1.09 -19.25
CA VAL A 559 47.39 -2.21 -18.45
C VAL A 559 47.82 -3.52 -19.11
N LYS A 560 48.47 -4.39 -18.32
CA LYS A 560 48.94 -5.73 -18.72
C LYS A 560 48.20 -6.79 -17.90
N PRO A 561 46.94 -7.07 -18.26
CA PRO A 561 46.14 -8.02 -17.50
C PRO A 561 46.70 -9.43 -17.69
N THR A 562 46.77 -10.19 -16.61
CA THR A 562 47.23 -11.60 -16.61
C THR A 562 46.05 -12.56 -16.51
N HIS A 563 45.05 -12.19 -15.71
CA HIS A 563 43.85 -12.99 -15.49
C HIS A 563 42.61 -12.08 -15.38
N LEU A 564 41.47 -12.60 -15.84
CA LEU A 564 40.14 -12.05 -15.62
C LEU A 564 39.28 -13.00 -14.80
N LYS A 565 38.50 -12.42 -13.88
CA LYS A 565 37.48 -13.08 -13.07
C LYS A 565 36.15 -12.39 -13.31
N PHE A 566 35.10 -13.15 -13.55
CA PHE A 566 33.74 -12.63 -13.64
C PHE A 566 33.07 -12.84 -12.28
N LEU A 567 32.51 -11.78 -11.70
CA LEU A 567 31.93 -11.83 -10.36
C LEU A 567 30.42 -11.59 -10.42
N ASP A 568 29.67 -12.32 -9.62
CA ASP A 568 28.24 -12.09 -9.43
C ASP A 568 27.97 -10.93 -8.45
N TYR A 569 26.69 -10.70 -8.15
CA TYR A 569 26.27 -9.64 -7.22
C TYR A 569 26.67 -9.87 -5.75
N ASP A 570 27.05 -11.10 -5.38
CA ASP A 570 27.58 -11.45 -4.06
C ASP A 570 29.13 -11.46 -4.06
N GLY A 571 29.76 -11.05 -5.18
CA GLY A 571 31.21 -11.07 -5.35
C GLY A 571 31.79 -12.47 -5.54
N GLN A 572 30.97 -13.47 -5.86
CA GLN A 572 31.41 -14.83 -6.10
C GLN A 572 31.87 -15.02 -7.54
N LEU A 573 32.91 -15.84 -7.73
CA LEU A 573 33.43 -16.16 -9.05
C LEU A 573 32.41 -16.96 -9.86
N ILE A 574 32.14 -16.47 -11.08
CA ILE A 574 31.35 -17.15 -12.09
C ILE A 574 32.30 -17.86 -13.06
N GLY A 575 32.20 -19.19 -13.11
CA GLY A 575 33.04 -20.00 -14.00
C GLY A 575 34.47 -20.15 -13.47
N ALA A 576 35.46 -20.01 -14.35
CA ALA A 576 36.88 -20.16 -14.03
C ALA A 576 37.63 -18.85 -14.28
N GLU A 577 38.85 -18.75 -13.74
CA GLU A 577 39.75 -17.65 -14.08
C GLU A 577 40.20 -17.75 -15.54
N HIS A 578 40.15 -16.63 -16.26
CA HIS A 578 40.56 -16.56 -17.65
C HIS A 578 41.97 -15.99 -17.75
N LYS A 579 42.95 -16.84 -18.05
CA LYS A 579 44.30 -16.40 -18.35
C LYS A 579 44.33 -15.68 -19.70
N LEU A 580 44.93 -14.50 -19.73
CA LEU A 580 45.24 -13.78 -20.96
C LEU A 580 46.66 -14.13 -21.40
N ASP A 581 46.78 -14.88 -22.49
CA ASP A 581 48.06 -15.06 -23.16
C ASP A 581 48.47 -13.70 -23.77
N GLN A 582 49.69 -13.26 -23.44
CA GLN A 582 50.17 -11.89 -23.70
C GLN A 582 50.30 -11.54 -25.19
#